data_AF-A0A0C2WWF7-F1
#
_entry.id   AF-A0A0C2WWF7-F1
#
_cell.length_a   1.000
_cell.length_b   1.000
_cell.length_c   1.000
_cell.angle_alpha   90.00
_cell.angle_beta   90.00
_cell.angle_gamma   90.00
#
_symmetry.space_group_name_H-M   'P 1'
#
loop_
_entity.id
_entity.type
_entity.pdbx_description
1 polymer ?
#
loop_
_entity_poly.entity_id
_entity_poly.type
_entity_poly.pdbx_seq_one_letter_code
_entity_poly.pdbx_strand_id
1 'polypeptide(L)'
;LYTRSMLRCRVGYPLYEPDPFSQLSKEYSRHGINVGDVGFIREDGTFDFMFNICPPRNSFINPPNLSGGFSLESPEHSETITMKPLPRATRIFPPTVTRTISGEYICEESEGAVLELPEGAIRAGAINRGRFADLAKRHGVEWYEYTKTRGRDISNGSLYLVTSFTKCTQWGLAVL
;
A
#
# COMPACT_ATOMS: atom_id res chain seq x y z
N LEU A 1 -0.38 13.62 11.14
CA LEU A 1 0.92 13.56 11.85
C LEU A 1 1.68 12.27 11.49
N TYR A 2 1.16 11.10 11.87
CA TYR A 2 1.79 9.79 11.62
C TYR A 2 2.34 9.61 10.20
N THR A 3 1.48 9.73 9.18
CA THR A 3 1.87 9.50 7.78
C THR A 3 2.99 10.42 7.32
N ARG A 4 2.88 11.73 7.61
CA ARG A 4 3.89 12.73 7.26
C ARG A 4 5.25 12.41 7.89
N SER A 5 5.28 12.06 9.17
CA SER A 5 6.52 11.69 9.86
C SER A 5 7.13 10.41 9.28
N MET A 6 6.33 9.37 9.05
CA MET A 6 6.79 8.08 8.55
C MET A 6 7.23 8.09 7.07
N LEU A 7 6.74 9.02 6.25
CA LEU A 7 7.21 9.18 4.86
C LEU A 7 8.73 9.49 4.80
N ARG A 8 9.30 10.08 5.85
CA ARG A 8 10.74 10.34 5.96
C ARG A 8 11.57 9.06 6.04
N CYS A 9 10.98 7.93 6.44
CA CYS A 9 11.64 6.62 6.46
C CYS A 9 11.85 6.02 5.06
N ARG A 10 11.14 6.51 4.03
CA ARG A 10 11.27 6.05 2.63
C ARG A 10 11.02 4.54 2.43
N VAL A 11 10.15 3.93 3.24
CA VAL A 11 9.81 2.49 3.17
C VAL A 11 8.47 2.19 2.48
N GLY A 12 7.86 3.19 1.82
CA GLY A 12 6.54 3.11 1.21
C GLY A 12 5.61 4.18 1.76
N TYR A 13 4.32 4.11 1.40
CA TYR A 13 3.30 4.98 1.98
C TYR A 13 2.78 4.36 3.29
N PRO A 14 2.90 5.06 4.43
CA PRO A 14 2.43 4.58 5.72
C PRO A 14 0.90 4.77 5.87
N LEU A 15 0.20 3.67 6.16
CA LEU A 15 -1.23 3.68 6.44
C LEU A 15 -1.47 3.94 7.92
N TYR A 16 -2.42 4.83 8.22
CA TYR A 16 -2.88 5.04 9.60
C TYR A 16 -3.88 3.94 10.00
N GLU A 17 -4.78 3.58 9.07
CA GLU A 17 -5.69 2.45 9.21
C GLU A 17 -5.30 1.37 8.19
N PRO A 18 -4.53 0.33 8.59
CA PRO A 18 -4.02 -0.68 7.67
C PRO A 18 -5.05 -1.77 7.33
N ASP A 19 -6.22 -1.77 7.97
CA ASP A 19 -7.25 -2.78 7.72
C ASP A 19 -7.76 -2.73 6.27
N PRO A 20 -7.93 -3.89 5.61
CA PRO A 20 -8.26 -3.93 4.20
C PRO A 20 -9.73 -3.53 3.94
N PHE A 21 -9.91 -2.51 3.11
CA PHE A 21 -11.23 -2.01 2.73
C PHE A 21 -11.52 -2.16 1.24
N SER A 22 -12.70 -2.68 0.92
CA SER A 22 -13.24 -2.69 -0.44
C SER A 22 -14.76 -2.80 -0.40
N GLN A 23 -15.45 -1.94 -1.14
CA GLN A 23 -16.88 -2.12 -1.45
C GLN A 23 -17.11 -2.93 -2.73
N LEU A 24 -16.04 -3.17 -3.49
CA LEU A 24 -16.11 -3.75 -4.83
C LEU A 24 -15.81 -5.26 -4.83
N SER A 25 -15.13 -5.77 -3.80
CA SER A 25 -14.82 -7.18 -3.66
C SER A 25 -14.81 -7.62 -2.21
N LYS A 26 -15.66 -8.60 -1.90
CA LYS A 26 -15.67 -9.28 -0.59
C LYS A 26 -14.42 -10.14 -0.37
N GLU A 27 -13.82 -10.63 -1.45
CA GLU A 27 -12.63 -11.48 -1.40
C GLU A 27 -11.37 -10.66 -1.08
N TYR A 28 -11.40 -9.35 -1.36
CA TYR A 28 -10.28 -8.46 -1.09
C TYR A 28 -9.91 -8.41 0.40
N SER A 29 -10.90 -8.37 1.31
CA SER A 29 -10.64 -8.30 2.76
C SER A 29 -9.85 -9.49 3.30
N ARG A 30 -9.85 -10.64 2.62
CA ARG A 30 -9.07 -11.83 3.03
C ARG A 30 -7.58 -11.69 2.72
N HIS A 31 -7.24 -10.89 1.71
CA HIS A 31 -5.89 -10.79 1.18
C HIS A 31 -5.25 -9.43 1.47
N GLY A 32 -6.08 -8.39 1.63
CA GLY A 32 -5.67 -6.99 1.75
C GLY A 32 -4.82 -6.51 0.58
N ILE A 33 -4.01 -5.48 0.84
CA ILE A 33 -3.24 -4.77 -0.19
C ILE A 33 -2.23 -5.68 -0.87
N ASN A 34 -2.21 -5.70 -2.20
CA ASN A 34 -1.28 -6.46 -3.01
C ASN A 34 -0.63 -5.60 -4.10
N VAL A 35 0.48 -6.11 -4.63
CA VAL A 35 1.11 -5.52 -5.82
C VAL A 35 0.11 -5.55 -6.98
N GLY A 36 -0.02 -4.40 -7.65
CA GLY A 36 -0.96 -4.19 -8.75
C GLY A 36 -2.29 -3.56 -8.33
N ASP A 37 -2.56 -3.42 -7.03
CA ASP A 37 -3.77 -2.73 -6.58
C ASP A 37 -3.74 -1.26 -7.02
N VAL A 38 -4.85 -0.81 -7.57
CA VAL A 38 -5.15 0.59 -7.85
C VAL A 38 -6.21 1.04 -6.86
N GLY A 39 -5.98 2.16 -6.21
CA GLY A 39 -6.87 2.69 -5.19
C GLY A 39 -6.43 4.04 -4.71
N PHE A 40 -7.01 4.52 -3.61
CA PHE A 40 -6.65 5.80 -3.00
C PHE A 40 -6.72 5.72 -1.48
N ILE A 41 -6.10 6.69 -0.82
CA ILE A 41 -6.13 6.82 0.64
C ILE A 41 -7.30 7.71 1.03
N ARG A 42 -8.18 7.19 1.89
CA ARG A 42 -9.34 7.90 2.44
C ARG A 42 -8.89 8.85 3.56
N GLU A 43 -9.77 9.76 3.96
CA GLU A 43 -9.53 10.68 5.07
C GLU A 43 -9.29 9.96 6.40
N ASP A 44 -9.92 8.80 6.60
CA ASP A 44 -9.72 7.92 7.76
C ASP A 44 -8.37 7.18 7.74
N GLY A 45 -7.57 7.31 6.67
CA GLY A 45 -6.26 6.70 6.53
C GLY A 45 -6.28 5.28 5.95
N THR A 46 -7.46 4.76 5.57
CA THR A 46 -7.64 3.45 4.95
C THR A 46 -7.38 3.51 3.44
N PHE A 47 -6.87 2.42 2.87
CA PHE A 47 -6.76 2.27 1.42
C PHE A 47 -8.07 1.72 0.83
N ASP A 48 -8.72 2.48 -0.06
CA ASP A 48 -9.92 2.06 -0.79
C ASP A 48 -9.54 1.42 -2.13
N PHE A 49 -9.69 0.11 -2.20
CA PHE A 49 -9.35 -0.69 -3.37
C PHE A 49 -10.35 -0.55 -4.52
N MET A 50 -9.86 -0.25 -5.73
CA MET A 50 -10.68 -0.15 -6.94
C MET A 50 -10.60 -1.41 -7.82
N PHE A 51 -9.39 -1.84 -8.15
CA PHE A 51 -9.10 -3.03 -8.97
C PHE A 51 -7.61 -3.39 -8.88
N ASN A 52 -7.22 -4.55 -9.37
CA ASN A 52 -5.83 -5.02 -9.46
C ASN A 52 -5.43 -5.27 -10.93
N ILE A 53 -4.25 -4.81 -11.33
CA ILE A 53 -3.76 -4.93 -12.72
C ILE A 53 -3.00 -6.23 -13.02
N CYS A 54 -2.73 -7.05 -12.02
CA CYS A 54 -1.92 -8.26 -12.11
C CYS A 54 -2.80 -9.53 -12.23
N PRO A 55 -2.76 -10.24 -13.37
CA PRO A 55 -3.30 -11.60 -13.45
C PRO A 55 -2.44 -12.62 -12.68
N PRO A 56 -2.99 -13.79 -12.30
CA PRO A 56 -4.40 -14.18 -12.41
C PRO A 56 -5.25 -13.68 -11.22
N ARG A 57 -4.64 -13.04 -10.21
CA ARG A 57 -5.33 -12.63 -8.97
C ARG A 57 -6.50 -11.68 -9.25
N ASN A 58 -6.42 -10.90 -10.33
CA ASN A 58 -7.46 -9.99 -10.77
C ASN A 58 -8.83 -10.64 -11.03
N SER A 59 -8.93 -11.91 -11.46
CA SER A 59 -10.23 -12.51 -11.86
C SER A 59 -11.23 -12.69 -10.71
N PHE A 60 -10.75 -12.85 -9.47
CA PHE A 60 -11.60 -13.04 -8.28
C PHE A 60 -11.87 -11.75 -7.51
N ILE A 61 -10.99 -10.75 -7.64
CA ILE A 61 -11.05 -9.51 -6.85
C ILE A 61 -11.47 -8.29 -7.67
N ASN A 62 -11.34 -8.32 -9.00
CA ASN A 62 -11.75 -7.19 -9.81
C ASN A 62 -13.26 -7.18 -10.06
N PRO A 63 -13.85 -5.99 -10.21
CA PRO A 63 -15.22 -5.86 -10.67
C PRO A 63 -15.41 -6.48 -12.06
N PRO A 64 -16.55 -7.12 -12.35
CA PRO A 64 -16.79 -7.79 -13.63
C PRO A 64 -16.81 -6.86 -14.84
N ASN A 65 -17.10 -5.57 -14.63
CA ASN A 65 -17.18 -4.56 -15.69
C ASN A 65 -15.88 -3.74 -15.84
N LEU A 66 -14.74 -4.28 -15.42
CA LEU A 66 -13.45 -3.62 -15.63
C LEU A 66 -13.04 -3.73 -17.10
N SER A 67 -12.53 -2.66 -17.70
CA SER A 67 -12.06 -2.69 -19.09
C SER A 67 -10.85 -3.62 -19.22
N GLY A 68 -10.80 -4.38 -20.32
CA GLY A 68 -9.74 -5.38 -20.54
C GLY A 68 -8.33 -4.79 -20.62
N GLY A 69 -8.20 -3.51 -21.00
CA GLY A 69 -6.90 -2.83 -21.15
C GLY A 69 -6.20 -2.47 -19.83
N PHE A 70 -6.84 -2.64 -18.68
CA PHE A 70 -6.24 -2.26 -17.39
C PHE A 70 -5.30 -3.32 -16.80
N SER A 71 -5.12 -4.47 -17.46
CA SER A 71 -4.30 -5.57 -16.95
C SER A 71 -2.95 -5.67 -17.65
N LEU A 72 -1.95 -6.22 -16.96
CA LEU A 72 -0.71 -6.65 -17.59
C LEU A 72 -0.97 -7.86 -18.50
N GLU A 73 -0.64 -7.76 -19.78
CA GLU A 73 -1.06 -8.68 -20.87
C GLU A 73 -0.53 -10.13 -20.78
N SER A 74 0.42 -10.45 -19.89
CA SER A 74 1.05 -11.80 -19.86
C SER A 74 1.22 -12.37 -18.44
N PRO A 75 0.61 -13.52 -18.12
CA PRO A 75 0.84 -14.25 -16.86
C PRO A 75 2.20 -14.96 -16.79
N GLU A 76 2.81 -15.31 -17.93
CA GLU A 76 3.97 -16.24 -17.99
C GLU A 76 5.33 -15.66 -17.56
N HIS A 77 5.38 -14.41 -17.11
CA HIS A 77 6.58 -13.78 -16.54
C HIS A 77 6.35 -13.28 -15.10
N SER A 78 5.34 -13.84 -14.43
CA SER A 78 4.82 -13.40 -13.13
C SER A 78 5.70 -13.76 -11.91
N GLU A 79 6.97 -14.14 -12.10
CA GLU A 79 7.98 -14.10 -11.03
C GLU A 79 8.48 -12.66 -10.79
N THR A 80 7.55 -11.73 -10.61
CA THR A 80 7.85 -10.31 -10.56
C THR A 80 7.80 -9.75 -9.15
N ILE A 81 7.55 -10.56 -8.12
CA ILE A 81 7.45 -10.10 -6.73
C ILE A 81 8.52 -10.77 -5.88
N THR A 82 9.46 -9.98 -5.35
CA THR A 82 10.38 -10.47 -4.32
C THR A 82 9.73 -10.33 -2.96
N MET A 83 9.78 -11.40 -2.16
CA MET A 83 9.38 -11.38 -0.76
C MET A 83 10.60 -11.44 0.14
N LYS A 84 10.58 -10.66 1.23
CA LYS A 84 11.62 -10.61 2.24
C LYS A 84 10.97 -10.57 3.63
N PRO A 85 11.31 -11.50 4.54
CA PRO A 85 10.87 -11.40 5.92
C PRO A 85 11.53 -10.20 6.61
N LEU A 86 10.78 -9.53 7.46
CA LEU A 86 11.27 -8.60 8.46
C LEU A 86 11.26 -9.33 9.81
N PRO A 87 12.37 -9.30 10.57
CA PRO A 87 12.49 -10.05 11.81
C PRO A 87 11.51 -9.54 12.87
N ARG A 88 11.26 -10.37 13.89
CA ARG A 88 10.54 -9.98 15.11
C ARG A 88 11.17 -8.74 15.75
N ALA A 89 10.36 -7.95 16.44
CA ALA A 89 10.75 -6.68 17.04
C ALA A 89 11.36 -5.67 16.04
N THR A 90 10.92 -5.71 14.77
CA THR A 90 11.29 -4.68 13.79
C THR A 90 10.66 -3.35 14.19
N ARG A 91 11.43 -2.28 14.10
CA ARG A 91 11.00 -0.92 14.43
C ARG A 91 11.34 0.00 13.27
N ILE A 92 10.41 0.88 12.93
CA ILE A 92 10.59 1.87 11.89
C ILE A 92 10.17 3.22 12.47
N PHE A 93 11.07 4.19 12.42
CA PHE A 93 10.85 5.56 12.87
C PHE A 93 11.78 6.49 12.07
N PRO A 94 11.45 7.78 11.93
CA PRO A 94 12.27 8.70 11.16
C PRO A 94 13.62 8.95 11.85
N PRO A 95 14.64 9.48 11.13
CA PRO A 95 15.97 9.73 11.70
C PRO A 95 15.97 10.66 12.93
N THR A 96 14.91 11.45 13.11
CA THR A 96 14.70 12.42 14.19
C THR A 96 14.15 11.80 15.47
N VAL A 97 13.90 10.49 15.46
CA VAL A 97 13.45 9.71 16.60
C VAL A 97 14.55 8.74 16.98
N THR A 98 14.90 8.70 18.26
CA THR A 98 15.83 7.73 18.83
C THR A 98 15.11 6.88 19.88
N ARG A 99 15.69 5.72 20.20
CA ARG A 99 15.17 4.83 21.24
C ARG A 99 16.22 4.62 22.31
N THR A 100 15.85 4.85 23.57
CA THR A 100 16.73 4.64 24.71
C THR A 100 16.92 3.15 25.02
N ILE A 101 17.89 2.83 25.88
CA ILE A 101 18.10 1.47 26.39
C ILE A 101 16.90 0.96 27.21
N SER A 102 16.21 1.85 27.93
CA SER A 102 14.97 1.58 28.69
C SER A 102 13.77 1.34 27.77
N GLY A 103 13.88 1.73 26.50
CA GLY A 103 12.89 1.49 25.47
C GLY A 103 11.92 2.64 25.21
N GLU A 104 12.22 3.81 25.75
CA GLU A 104 11.51 5.06 25.48
C GLU A 104 11.91 5.61 24.12
N TYR A 105 10.99 6.29 23.46
CA TYR A 105 11.24 7.00 22.22
C TYR A 105 11.39 8.49 22.49
N ILE A 106 12.44 9.09 21.94
CA ILE A 106 12.72 10.51 22.06
C ILE A 106 12.71 11.11 20.66
N CYS A 107 11.90 12.15 20.46
CA CYS A 107 11.91 12.93 19.24
C CYS A 107 12.61 14.27 19.50
N GLU A 108 13.58 14.61 18.66
CA GLU A 108 14.32 15.89 18.75
C GLU A 108 13.60 17.05 18.04
N GLU A 109 12.55 16.73 17.28
CA GLU A 109 11.75 17.71 16.53
C GLU A 109 10.33 17.84 17.12
N SER A 110 9.53 18.74 16.55
CA SER A 110 8.13 18.93 16.93
C SER A 110 7.22 17.76 16.55
N GLU A 111 7.69 16.81 15.73
CA GLU A 111 6.88 15.72 15.21
C GLU A 111 7.69 14.43 15.01
N GLY A 112 7.28 13.37 15.70
CA GLY A 112 7.80 12.02 15.52
C GLY A 112 6.71 10.99 15.26
N ALA A 113 7.11 9.82 14.78
CA ALA A 113 6.21 8.67 14.68
C ALA A 113 7.02 7.37 14.75
N VAL A 114 6.36 6.32 15.23
CA VAL A 114 6.95 5.00 15.38
C VAL A 114 5.98 3.95 14.85
N LEU A 115 6.52 2.98 14.12
CA LEU A 115 5.88 1.72 13.79
C LEU A 115 6.69 0.59 14.44
N GLU A 116 6.06 -0.15 15.35
CA GLU A 116 6.59 -1.41 15.86
C GLU A 116 5.90 -2.60 15.18
N LEU A 117 6.70 -3.63 14.88
CA LEU A 117 6.26 -4.90 14.32
C LEU A 117 6.76 -6.03 15.25
N PRO A 118 6.07 -6.30 16.37
CA PRO A 118 6.54 -7.23 17.39
C PRO A 118 6.79 -8.63 16.84
N GLU A 119 5.89 -9.11 15.99
CA GLU A 119 5.95 -10.42 15.33
C GLU A 119 6.71 -10.40 14.01
N GLY A 120 7.27 -9.24 13.64
CA GLY A 120 7.88 -9.03 12.34
C GLY A 120 6.82 -8.85 11.24
N ALA A 121 7.26 -9.01 9.99
CA ALA A 121 6.41 -8.79 8.83
C ALA A 121 6.95 -9.49 7.59
N ILE A 122 6.15 -9.47 6.51
CA ILE A 122 6.58 -9.85 5.18
C ILE A 122 6.52 -8.60 4.31
N ARG A 123 7.66 -8.23 3.74
CA ARG A 123 7.73 -7.19 2.71
C ARG A 123 7.75 -7.85 1.35
N ALA A 124 6.89 -7.39 0.46
CA ALA A 124 6.84 -7.85 -0.92
C ALA A 124 6.93 -6.65 -1.87
N GLY A 125 7.53 -6.81 -3.03
CA GLY A 125 7.59 -5.74 -4.02
C GLY A 125 7.87 -6.20 -5.43
N ALA A 126 7.32 -5.46 -6.39
CA ALA A 126 7.57 -5.64 -7.81
C ALA A 126 9.06 -5.43 -8.14
N ILE A 127 9.65 -6.42 -8.82
CA ILE A 127 11.00 -6.38 -9.38
C ILE A 127 11.02 -5.40 -10.56
N ASN A 128 10.09 -5.56 -11.51
CA ASN A 128 9.99 -4.70 -12.69
C ASN A 128 8.94 -3.60 -12.48
N ARG A 129 9.29 -2.58 -11.71
CA ARG A 129 8.43 -1.40 -11.48
C ARG A 129 8.18 -0.58 -12.75
N GLY A 130 9.05 -0.70 -13.77
CA GLY A 130 8.91 0.01 -15.04
C GLY A 130 7.61 -0.32 -15.76
N ARG A 131 7.24 -1.61 -15.83
CA ARG A 131 5.98 -2.04 -16.46
C ARG A 131 4.74 -1.49 -15.77
N PHE A 132 4.76 -1.38 -14.44
CA PHE A 132 3.68 -0.77 -13.66
C PHE A 132 3.54 0.72 -14.01
N ALA A 133 4.68 1.43 -14.06
CA ALA A 133 4.70 2.85 -14.42
C ALA A 133 4.25 3.09 -15.86
N ASP A 134 4.64 2.24 -16.82
CA ASP A 134 4.25 2.39 -18.23
C ASP A 134 2.75 2.17 -18.43
N LEU A 135 2.17 1.19 -17.73
CA LEU A 135 0.72 0.97 -17.75
C LEU A 135 -0.03 2.14 -17.08
N ALA A 136 0.46 2.62 -15.94
CA ALA A 136 -0.13 3.77 -15.25
C ALA A 136 -0.05 5.05 -16.11
N LYS A 137 1.03 5.27 -16.85
CA LYS A 137 1.13 6.40 -17.81
C LYS A 137 0.13 6.28 -18.95
N ARG A 138 -0.11 5.07 -19.44
CA ARG A 138 -1.02 4.80 -20.56
C ARG A 138 -2.49 4.97 -20.16
N HIS A 139 -2.88 4.45 -18.99
CA HIS A 139 -4.28 4.33 -18.59
C HIS A 139 -4.66 5.16 -17.36
N GLY A 140 -3.74 5.92 -16.76
CA GLY A 140 -3.98 6.63 -15.49
C GLY A 140 -5.18 7.57 -15.53
N VAL A 141 -5.43 8.23 -16.67
CA VAL A 141 -6.63 9.07 -16.86
C VAL A 141 -7.90 8.21 -16.86
N GLU A 142 -7.91 7.09 -17.57
CA GLU A 142 -9.04 6.16 -17.59
C GLU A 142 -9.30 5.54 -16.21
N TRP A 143 -8.25 5.25 -15.44
CA TRP A 143 -8.36 4.75 -14.06
C TRP A 143 -8.98 5.79 -13.12
N TYR A 144 -8.60 7.06 -13.28
CA TYR A 144 -9.16 8.18 -12.54
C TYR A 144 -10.64 8.37 -12.85
N GLU A 145 -11.01 8.42 -14.12
CA GLU A 145 -12.42 8.54 -14.53
C GLU A 145 -13.24 7.33 -14.11
N TYR A 146 -12.71 6.11 -14.25
CA TYR A 146 -13.36 4.90 -13.74
C TYR A 146 -13.63 5.00 -12.23
N THR A 147 -12.67 5.49 -11.44
CA THR A 147 -12.83 5.65 -9.99
C THR A 147 -13.97 6.62 -9.66
N LYS A 148 -14.09 7.74 -10.38
CA LYS A 148 -15.23 8.66 -10.24
C LYS A 148 -16.56 8.01 -10.59
N THR A 149 -16.64 7.19 -11.65
CA THR A 149 -17.89 6.49 -12.01
C THR A 149 -18.37 5.52 -10.91
N ARG A 150 -17.48 5.12 -9.99
CA ARG A 150 -17.80 4.32 -8.79
C ARG A 150 -18.26 5.16 -7.59
N GLY A 151 -18.59 6.44 -7.80
CA GLY A 151 -19.08 7.35 -6.77
C GLY A 151 -18.01 7.74 -5.75
N ARG A 152 -16.74 7.70 -6.13
CA ARG A 152 -15.62 8.14 -5.30
C ARG A 152 -15.26 9.57 -5.66
N ASP A 153 -15.32 10.44 -4.66
CA ASP A 153 -14.81 11.81 -4.80
C ASP A 153 -13.31 11.81 -4.49
N ILE A 154 -12.49 11.81 -5.54
CA ILE A 154 -11.04 11.74 -5.42
C ILE A 154 -10.37 12.94 -6.10
N SER A 155 -9.41 13.52 -5.40
CA SER A 155 -8.61 14.62 -5.92
C SER A 155 -7.69 14.15 -7.05
N ASN A 156 -7.38 15.04 -7.99
CA ASN A 156 -6.38 14.71 -9.01
C ASN A 156 -5.03 14.39 -8.33
N GLY A 157 -4.37 13.32 -8.78
CA GLY A 157 -3.11 12.84 -8.22
C GLY A 157 -3.23 12.02 -6.92
N SER A 158 -4.44 11.68 -6.45
CA SER A 158 -4.62 10.86 -5.25
C SER A 158 -4.71 9.36 -5.51
N LEU A 159 -4.66 8.93 -6.77
CA LEU A 159 -4.61 7.51 -7.12
C LEU A 159 -3.21 6.94 -6.90
N TYR A 160 -3.17 5.78 -6.27
CA TYR A 160 -1.98 4.99 -6.04
C TYR A 160 -2.05 3.70 -6.86
N LEU A 161 -0.94 3.36 -7.51
CA LEU A 161 -0.66 2.02 -8.00
C LEU A 161 0.34 1.35 -7.05
N VAL A 162 -0.08 0.27 -6.40
CA VAL A 162 0.73 -0.42 -5.40
C VAL A 162 1.80 -1.26 -6.09
N THR A 163 3.07 -0.88 -5.90
CA THR A 163 4.22 -1.67 -6.39
C THR A 163 4.91 -2.49 -5.30
N SER A 164 4.54 -2.30 -4.03
CA SER A 164 5.09 -3.04 -2.89
C SER A 164 4.19 -2.90 -1.66
N PHE A 165 4.25 -3.86 -0.75
CA PHE A 165 3.54 -3.81 0.53
C PHE A 165 4.38 -4.40 1.66
N THR A 166 4.02 -4.08 2.90
CA THR A 166 4.49 -4.76 4.11
C THR A 166 3.27 -5.25 4.88
N LYS A 167 3.17 -6.56 5.14
CA LYS A 167 2.07 -7.17 5.89
C LYS A 167 2.59 -7.76 7.19
N CYS A 168 1.81 -7.63 8.24
CA CYS A 168 2.12 -8.17 9.57
C CYS A 168 0.83 -8.68 10.22
N THR A 169 0.98 -9.45 11.29
CA THR A 169 -0.13 -9.93 12.12
C THR A 169 -0.35 -9.06 13.35
N GLN A 170 0.67 -8.32 13.77
CA GLN A 170 0.64 -7.42 14.91
C GLN A 170 1.49 -6.18 14.61
N TRP A 171 0.96 -5.02 14.97
CA TRP A 171 1.65 -3.74 14.82
C TRP A 171 1.28 -2.81 15.98
N GLY A 172 2.15 -1.83 16.22
CA GLY A 172 1.89 -0.71 17.13
C GLY A 172 2.27 0.59 16.45
N LEU A 173 1.37 1.57 16.50
CA LEU A 173 1.60 2.92 15.97
C LEU A 173 1.67 3.91 17.12
N ALA A 174 2.63 4.83 17.08
CA ALA A 174 2.68 5.96 18.00
C ALA A 174 3.08 7.23 17.25
N VAL A 175 2.61 8.36 17.75
CA VAL A 175 3.07 9.71 17.37
C VAL A 175 3.72 10.35 18.59
N LEU A 176 4.77 11.15 18.34
CA LEU A 176 5.55 11.85 19.36
C LEU A 176 5.45 13.34 19.13
#